data_AF-A0AAV1MSR2-F1
#
_entry.id   AF-A0AAV1MSR2-F1
#
_cell.length_a   1.000
_cell.length_b   1.000
_cell.length_c   1.000
_cell.angle_alpha   90.00
_cell.angle_beta   90.00
_cell.angle_gamma   90.00
#
_symmetry.space_group_name_H-M   'P 1'
#
loop_
_entity.id
_entity.type
_entity.pdbx_description
1 polymer ?
#
loop_
_entity_poly.entity_id
_entity_poly.type
_entity_poly.pdbx_seq_one_letter_code
_entity_poly.pdbx_strand_id
1 'polypeptide(L)'
;MEEQQPSANVNLTNESAQLVKTLLDRHRHAVNREQEKNLPDDNVKNIHWVAIQDFTVDVGKEQIKEYIQSWELQPCWRYSLDTLYSTEDEHHTFYHYRARFSTPTQRSPIQGTASVYFVVDISKVRPWNLPVEVYFIVESNRLVHTAGRSRFREKWLADVIRSKALLRRAVDL
;
A
#
# COMPACT_ATOMS: atom_id res chain seq x y z
N MET A 1 17.88 -20.50 30.71
CA MET A 1 16.56 -20.86 30.15
C MET A 1 15.80 -19.54 30.06
N GLU A 2 16.09 -18.79 29.01
CA GLU A 2 15.47 -17.52 28.59
C GLU A 2 15.14 -17.75 27.10
N GLU A 3 14.02 -17.32 26.55
CA GLU A 3 13.60 -15.92 26.49
C GLU A 3 12.08 -15.73 26.58
N GLN A 4 11.71 -14.54 27.04
CA GLN A 4 10.37 -13.96 27.02
C GLN A 4 10.02 -13.42 25.62
N GLN A 5 8.76 -13.57 25.25
CA GLN A 5 8.04 -13.09 24.04
C GLN A 5 8.02 -11.53 23.93
N PRO A 6 7.63 -10.88 22.79
CA PRO A 6 6.19 -10.70 22.55
C PRO A 6 5.67 -10.48 21.09
N SER A 7 4.48 -11.02 20.86
CA SER A 7 3.33 -10.49 20.09
C SER A 7 3.46 -9.15 19.33
N ALA A 8 3.80 -9.17 18.03
CA ALA A 8 3.68 -8.00 17.14
C ALA A 8 3.02 -8.26 15.77
N ASN A 9 2.66 -9.51 15.44
CA ASN A 9 2.28 -9.88 14.06
C ASN A 9 0.78 -9.92 13.76
N VAL A 10 -0.10 -9.62 14.72
CA VAL A 10 -1.56 -9.77 14.50
C VAL A 10 -2.17 -8.61 13.71
N ASN A 11 -1.56 -7.43 13.72
CA ASN A 11 -2.08 -6.26 13.00
C ASN A 11 -1.52 -6.11 11.57
N LEU A 12 -0.34 -6.66 11.27
CA LEU A 12 0.30 -6.57 9.95
C LEU A 12 -0.53 -7.21 8.83
N THR A 13 -1.36 -8.20 9.17
CA THR A 13 -2.12 -9.02 8.22
C THR A 13 -3.47 -8.40 7.85
N ASN A 14 -4.05 -7.58 8.71
CA ASN A 14 -5.47 -7.21 8.58
C ASN A 14 -5.70 -6.22 7.44
N GLU A 15 -4.85 -5.21 7.30
CA GLU A 15 -5.09 -4.11 6.37
C GLU A 15 -4.82 -4.54 4.93
N SER A 16 -3.71 -5.23 4.68
CA SER A 16 -3.41 -5.76 3.36
C SER A 16 -4.39 -6.88 2.95
N ALA A 17 -4.85 -7.71 3.90
CA ALA A 17 -5.91 -8.68 3.63
C ALA A 17 -7.27 -8.00 3.37
N GLN A 18 -7.61 -6.92 4.08
CA GLN A 18 -8.81 -6.13 3.82
C GLN A 18 -8.79 -5.48 2.44
N LEU A 19 -7.61 -5.00 2.01
CA LEU A 19 -7.40 -4.50 0.65
C LEU A 19 -7.70 -5.61 -0.37
N VAL A 20 -7.09 -6.79 -0.24
CA VAL A 20 -7.36 -7.93 -1.14
C VAL A 20 -8.84 -8.32 -1.15
N LYS A 21 -9.49 -8.39 0.02
CA LYS A 21 -10.93 -8.67 0.09
C LYS A 21 -11.74 -7.64 -0.70
N THR A 22 -11.42 -6.36 -0.53
CA THR A 22 -12.09 -5.27 -1.26
C THR A 22 -11.87 -5.37 -2.76
N LEU A 23 -10.68 -5.79 -3.21
CA LEU A 23 -10.37 -5.99 -4.63
C LEU A 23 -11.15 -7.18 -5.20
N LEU A 24 -11.19 -8.32 -4.50
CA LEU A 24 -11.97 -9.48 -4.91
C LEU A 24 -13.47 -9.16 -5.01
N ASP A 25 -14.01 -8.44 -4.03
CA ASP A 25 -15.41 -7.98 -4.06
C ASP A 25 -15.66 -7.06 -5.26
N ARG A 26 -14.74 -6.14 -5.58
CA ARG A 26 -14.82 -5.30 -6.79
C ARG A 26 -14.81 -6.13 -8.07
N HIS A 27 -13.92 -7.12 -8.19
CA HIS A 27 -13.85 -8.00 -9.37
C HIS A 27 -15.15 -8.78 -9.58
N ARG A 28 -15.74 -9.30 -8.49
CA ARG A 28 -17.05 -9.99 -8.51
C ARG A 28 -18.18 -9.07 -8.99
N HIS A 29 -18.18 -7.81 -8.55
CA HIS A 29 -19.20 -6.84 -8.94
C HIS A 29 -18.97 -6.20 -10.32
N ALA A 30 -17.72 -6.14 -10.80
CA ALA A 30 -17.37 -5.61 -12.11
C ALA A 30 -17.90 -6.47 -13.28
N VAL A 31 -18.17 -7.75 -13.04
CA VAL A 31 -18.88 -8.64 -13.99
C VAL A 31 -20.27 -8.09 -14.36
N ASN A 32 -20.83 -7.14 -13.60
CA ASN A 32 -22.16 -6.55 -13.84
C ASN A 32 -22.19 -5.04 -14.14
N ARG A 33 -21.06 -4.32 -14.22
CA ARG A 33 -21.05 -2.87 -14.54
C ARG A 33 -19.89 -2.47 -15.43
N GLU A 34 -20.21 -1.87 -16.58
CA GLU A 34 -19.25 -1.09 -17.36
C GLU A 34 -18.60 -0.04 -16.47
N GLN A 35 -17.26 -0.02 -16.49
CA GLN A 35 -16.40 0.72 -15.58
C GLN A 35 -16.72 2.23 -15.54
N GLU A 36 -17.04 2.74 -14.34
CA GLU A 36 -16.86 4.15 -14.03
C GLU A 36 -15.37 4.49 -14.16
N LYS A 37 -15.01 5.03 -15.32
CA LYS A 37 -13.70 5.63 -15.57
C LYS A 37 -13.55 6.84 -14.65
N ASN A 38 -12.92 6.64 -13.49
CA ASN A 38 -12.25 7.75 -12.82
C ASN A 38 -11.21 8.28 -13.82
N LEU A 39 -11.52 9.45 -14.39
CA LEU A 39 -10.63 10.18 -15.29
C LEU A 39 -9.28 10.35 -14.56
N PRO A 40 -8.15 10.04 -15.22
CA PRO A 40 -6.85 10.31 -14.63
C PRO A 40 -6.77 11.82 -14.33
N ASP A 41 -6.30 12.16 -13.14
CA ASP A 41 -5.88 13.54 -12.86
C ASP A 41 -4.66 13.80 -13.77
N ASP A 42 -4.78 14.75 -14.71
CA ASP A 42 -3.80 15.06 -15.76
C ASP A 42 -2.38 15.36 -15.21
N ASN A 43 -2.23 15.52 -13.89
CA ASN A 43 -0.95 15.73 -13.21
C ASN A 43 -0.34 14.48 -12.55
N VAL A 44 -0.93 13.27 -12.69
CA VAL A 44 -0.32 12.05 -12.15
C VAL A 44 0.77 11.55 -13.10
N LYS A 45 2.01 11.44 -12.61
CA LYS A 45 3.12 10.86 -13.38
C LYS A 45 2.75 9.43 -13.79
N ASN A 46 2.70 9.19 -15.10
CA ASN A 46 2.39 7.88 -15.67
C ASN A 46 3.53 6.90 -15.40
N ILE A 47 3.32 6.00 -14.43
CA ILE A 47 4.21 4.88 -14.20
C ILE A 47 3.78 3.72 -15.09
N HIS A 48 4.76 3.17 -15.79
CA HIS A 48 4.58 2.03 -16.66
C HIS A 48 4.88 0.77 -15.85
N TRP A 49 3.84 0.21 -15.25
CA TRP A 49 3.95 -1.05 -14.51
C TRP A 49 4.37 -2.19 -15.44
N VAL A 50 5.19 -3.10 -14.91
CA VAL A 50 5.72 -4.25 -15.66
C VAL A 50 4.59 -5.14 -16.19
N ALA A 51 4.82 -5.81 -17.32
CA ALA A 51 3.90 -6.81 -17.83
C ALA A 51 3.77 -7.99 -16.85
N ILE A 52 2.60 -8.64 -16.85
CA ILE A 52 2.32 -9.81 -15.99
C ILE A 52 3.39 -10.89 -16.12
N GLN A 53 3.82 -11.20 -17.35
CA GLN A 53 4.82 -12.24 -17.62
C GLN A 53 6.22 -11.92 -17.05
N ASP A 54 6.55 -10.63 -16.94
CA ASP A 54 7.88 -10.14 -16.57
C ASP A 54 7.93 -9.75 -15.07
N PHE A 55 6.82 -9.98 -14.35
CA PHE A 55 6.72 -9.62 -12.95
C PHE A 55 7.55 -10.56 -12.07
N THR A 56 8.31 -9.97 -11.16
CA THR A 56 8.88 -10.63 -10.00
C THR A 56 8.64 -9.79 -8.76
N VAL A 57 8.75 -10.41 -7.58
CA VAL A 57 8.56 -9.73 -6.29
C VAL A 57 9.50 -8.52 -6.15
N ASP A 58 10.75 -8.66 -6.61
CA ASP A 58 11.76 -7.60 -6.55
C ASP A 58 11.49 -6.50 -7.58
N VAL A 59 11.08 -6.85 -8.80
CA VAL A 59 10.66 -5.85 -9.81
C VAL A 59 9.48 -5.04 -9.30
N GLY A 60 8.46 -5.69 -8.74
CA GLY A 60 7.33 -5.00 -8.11
C GLY A 60 7.77 -4.08 -6.98
N LYS A 61 8.72 -4.50 -6.15
CA LYS A 61 9.28 -3.69 -5.06
C LYS A 61 9.98 -2.43 -5.60
N GLU A 62 10.83 -2.56 -6.62
CA GLU A 62 11.52 -1.42 -7.22
C GLU A 62 10.55 -0.45 -7.88
N GLN A 63 9.56 -0.94 -8.65
CA GLN A 63 8.55 -0.07 -9.26
C GLN A 63 7.69 0.66 -8.20
N ILE A 64 7.39 0.02 -7.06
CA ILE A 64 6.71 0.69 -5.94
C ILE A 64 7.61 1.79 -5.34
N LYS A 65 8.93 1.60 -5.23
CA LYS A 65 9.83 2.67 -4.77
C LYS A 65 9.84 3.84 -5.73
N GLU A 66 9.92 3.60 -7.04
CA GLU A 66 9.82 4.63 -8.07
C GLU A 66 8.49 5.38 -7.97
N TYR A 67 7.40 4.65 -7.71
CA TYR A 67 6.10 5.27 -7.46
C TYR A 67 6.07 6.15 -6.23
N ILE A 68 6.62 5.71 -5.10
CA ILE A 68 6.70 6.53 -3.89
C ILE A 68 7.57 7.78 -4.14
N GLN A 69 8.66 7.65 -4.90
CA GLN A 69 9.50 8.80 -5.28
C GLN A 69 8.74 9.82 -6.13
N SER A 70 7.77 9.37 -6.93
CA SER A 70 6.92 10.26 -7.73
C SER A 70 5.97 11.13 -6.89
N TRP A 71 5.77 10.82 -5.60
CA TRP A 71 4.84 11.54 -4.72
C TRP A 71 5.33 12.91 -4.24
N GLU A 72 6.61 13.26 -4.49
CA GLU A 72 7.18 14.57 -4.16
C GLU A 72 7.03 14.93 -2.67
N LEU A 73 7.21 13.95 -1.79
CA LEU A 73 7.14 14.13 -0.35
C LEU A 73 8.23 15.09 0.15
N GLN A 74 7.93 15.82 1.22
CA GLN A 74 8.94 16.67 1.88
C GLN A 74 10.19 15.86 2.32
N PRO A 75 11.41 16.43 2.25
CA PRO A 75 12.65 15.72 2.56
C PRO A 75 12.77 15.17 3.99
N CYS A 76 11.92 15.64 4.92
CA CYS A 76 11.87 15.14 6.29
C CYS A 76 11.30 13.71 6.39
N TRP A 77 10.56 13.25 5.38
CA TRP A 77 10.03 11.90 5.33
C TRP A 77 11.12 10.89 5.02
N ARG A 78 11.22 9.88 5.88
CA ARG A 78 11.99 8.67 5.66
C ARG A 78 11.04 7.50 5.55
N TYR A 79 11.37 6.53 4.71
CA TYR A 79 10.59 5.31 4.59
C TYR A 79 11.43 4.06 4.38
N SER A 80 10.89 2.93 4.80
CA SER A 80 11.35 1.60 4.44
C SER A 80 10.25 0.87 3.67
N LEU A 81 10.63 0.05 2.69
CA LEU A 81 9.69 -0.79 1.92
C LEU A 81 10.02 -2.25 2.14
N ASP A 82 9.07 -2.98 2.71
CA ASP A 82 9.16 -4.40 3.02
C ASP A 82 8.24 -5.19 2.09
N THR A 83 8.72 -6.34 1.62
CA THR A 83 7.87 -7.38 1.05
C THR A 83 7.29 -8.18 2.21
N LEU A 84 5.99 -8.44 2.22
CA LEU A 84 5.33 -9.15 3.30
C LEU A 84 5.14 -10.64 2.98
N TYR A 85 4.22 -10.95 2.07
CA TYR A 85 3.84 -12.29 1.67
C TYR A 85 3.06 -12.22 0.34
N SER A 86 2.74 -13.39 -0.24
CA SER A 86 1.79 -13.50 -1.34
C SER A 86 0.57 -14.32 -0.92
N THR A 87 -0.57 -14.03 -1.54
CA THR A 87 -1.79 -14.82 -1.41
C THR A 87 -2.29 -15.17 -2.79
N GLU A 88 -2.66 -16.43 -2.97
CA GLU A 88 -3.15 -16.95 -4.24
C GLU A 88 -4.60 -17.38 -4.11
N ASP A 89 -5.39 -17.03 -5.12
CA ASP A 89 -6.79 -17.41 -5.31
C ASP A 89 -6.95 -18.07 -6.69
N GLU A 90 -8.16 -18.53 -7.03
CA GLU A 90 -8.43 -19.25 -8.29
C GLU A 90 -8.02 -18.46 -9.55
N HIS A 91 -8.25 -17.14 -9.55
CA HIS A 91 -8.02 -16.29 -10.73
C HIS A 91 -6.95 -15.21 -10.53
N HIS A 92 -6.43 -15.05 -9.30
CA HIS A 92 -5.55 -13.96 -8.94
C HIS A 92 -4.41 -14.41 -8.03
N THR A 93 -3.26 -13.77 -8.18
CA THR A 93 -2.16 -13.85 -7.21
C THR A 93 -1.84 -12.44 -6.75
N PHE A 94 -1.90 -12.21 -5.44
CA PHE A 94 -1.66 -10.92 -4.82
C PHE A 94 -0.32 -10.92 -4.09
N TYR A 95 0.53 -9.95 -4.39
CA TYR A 95 1.81 -9.74 -3.71
C TYR A 95 1.73 -8.51 -2.81
N HIS A 96 1.98 -8.71 -1.52
CA HIS A 96 1.77 -7.70 -0.48
C HIS A 96 3.08 -7.02 -0.10
N TYR A 97 3.03 -5.69 -0.04
CA TYR A 97 4.16 -4.86 0.38
C TYR A 97 3.70 -3.83 1.40
N ARG A 98 4.62 -3.36 2.23
CA ARG A 98 4.38 -2.28 3.18
C ARG A 98 5.49 -1.25 3.12
N ALA A 99 5.11 -0.03 2.81
CA ALA A 99 5.96 1.13 3.02
C ALA A 99 5.65 1.74 4.39
N ARG A 100 6.66 1.88 5.25
CA ARG A 100 6.52 2.51 6.57
C ARG A 100 7.24 3.85 6.57
N PHE A 101 6.50 4.91 6.84
CA PHE A 101 6.97 6.29 6.82
C PHE A 101 7.11 6.86 8.23
N SER A 102 8.11 7.73 8.43
CA SER A 102 8.30 8.53 9.64
C SER A 102 9.01 9.85 9.32
N THR A 103 8.93 10.79 10.26
CA THR A 103 9.68 12.06 10.22
C THR A 103 10.62 12.14 11.43
N PRO A 104 11.77 11.45 11.39
CA PRO A 104 12.70 11.40 12.53
C PRO A 104 13.30 12.78 12.80
N THR A 105 13.53 13.09 14.09
CA THR A 105 14.27 14.29 14.51
C THR A 105 15.39 13.91 15.47
N GLN A 106 16.40 14.78 15.62
CA GLN A 106 17.51 14.52 16.54
C GLN A 106 17.06 14.31 17.99
N ARG A 107 15.99 15.00 18.42
CA ARG A 107 15.43 14.88 19.77
C ARG A 107 14.51 13.68 19.97
N SER A 108 13.97 13.14 18.88
CA SER A 108 13.08 11.98 18.91
C SER A 108 13.19 11.26 17.56
N PRO A 109 14.03 10.21 17.48
CA PRO A 109 14.23 9.45 16.26
C PRO A 109 12.96 8.73 15.78
N ILE A 110 12.02 8.43 16.68
CA ILE A 110 10.75 7.75 16.35
C ILE A 110 9.59 8.54 17.00
N GLN A 111 9.05 9.53 16.29
CA GLN A 111 7.91 10.35 16.76
C GLN A 111 6.54 9.74 16.44
N GLY A 112 6.52 8.72 15.60
CA GLY A 112 5.32 8.09 15.07
C GLY A 112 5.57 7.57 13.67
N THR A 113 4.79 6.57 13.27
CA THR A 113 4.89 5.96 11.94
C THR A 113 3.52 5.92 11.29
N ALA A 114 3.50 5.97 9.97
CA ALA A 114 2.34 5.67 9.15
C ALA A 114 2.73 4.63 8.10
N SER A 115 1.89 3.62 7.90
CA SER A 115 2.11 2.61 6.88
C SER A 115 1.24 2.87 5.65
N VAL A 116 1.76 2.54 4.48
CA VAL A 116 0.98 2.39 3.25
C VAL A 116 1.15 0.94 2.80
N TYR A 117 0.03 0.25 2.62
CA TYR A 117 0.00 -1.14 2.19
C TYR A 117 -0.28 -1.19 0.72
N PHE A 118 0.60 -1.82 -0.03
CA PHE A 118 0.46 -2.03 -1.46
C PHE A 118 0.14 -3.49 -1.74
N VAL A 119 -0.66 -3.70 -2.78
CA VAL A 119 -0.92 -5.01 -3.36
C VAL A 119 -0.71 -4.91 -4.86
N VAL A 120 0.15 -5.79 -5.39
CA VAL A 120 0.22 -6.05 -6.82
C VAL A 120 -0.69 -7.24 -7.12
N ASP A 121 -1.69 -7.02 -7.96
CA ASP A 121 -2.64 -8.03 -8.42
C ASP A 121 -2.19 -8.57 -9.79
N ILE A 122 -1.91 -9.88 -9.82
CA ILE A 122 -1.64 -10.62 -11.04
C ILE A 122 -2.83 -11.50 -11.36
N SER A 123 -3.55 -11.14 -12.41
CA SER A 123 -4.64 -11.96 -12.93
C SER A 123 -4.10 -13.14 -13.74
N LYS A 124 -4.57 -14.34 -13.43
CA LYS A 124 -4.25 -15.60 -14.14
C LYS A 124 -5.05 -15.78 -15.44
N VAL A 125 -6.13 -15.00 -15.60
CA VAL A 125 -7.04 -15.10 -16.76
C VAL A 125 -6.79 -14.00 -17.79
N ARG A 126 -6.12 -12.91 -17.41
CA ARG A 126 -5.83 -11.80 -18.34
C ARG A 126 -4.61 -12.12 -19.22
N PRO A 127 -4.53 -11.52 -20.42
CA PRO A 127 -3.34 -11.65 -21.26
C PRO A 127 -2.06 -11.20 -20.52
N TRP A 128 -1.09 -12.10 -20.50
CA TRP A 128 0.25 -11.98 -19.91
C TRP A 128 1.10 -10.77 -20.36
N ASN A 129 0.80 -10.16 -21.51
CA ASN A 129 1.45 -8.96 -22.01
C ASN A 129 0.88 -7.65 -21.45
N LEU A 130 -0.23 -7.70 -20.69
CA LEU A 130 -0.79 -6.53 -20.03
C LEU A 130 0.01 -6.16 -18.77
N PRO A 131 0.05 -4.87 -18.39
CA PRO A 131 0.71 -4.45 -17.16
C PRO A 131 -0.01 -5.00 -15.93
N VAL A 132 0.77 -5.27 -14.87
CA VAL A 132 0.21 -5.61 -13.56
C VAL A 132 -0.58 -4.45 -12.97
N GLU A 133 -1.58 -4.76 -12.15
CA GLU A 133 -2.38 -3.75 -11.46
C GLU A 133 -1.86 -3.57 -10.03
N VAL A 134 -1.63 -2.32 -9.65
CA VAL A 134 -1.09 -1.98 -8.32
C VAL A 134 -2.10 -1.13 -7.57
N TYR A 135 -2.44 -1.56 -6.37
CA TYR A 135 -3.38 -0.91 -5.48
C TYR A 135 -2.73 -0.60 -4.15
N PHE A 136 -3.25 0.42 -3.45
CA PHE A 136 -2.78 0.72 -2.11
C PHE A 136 -3.87 1.29 -1.19
N ILE A 137 -3.63 1.12 0.11
CA ILE A 137 -4.38 1.79 1.18
C ILE A 137 -3.40 2.45 2.15
N VAL A 138 -3.81 3.57 2.73
CA VAL A 138 -3.09 4.17 3.85
C VAL A 138 -3.59 3.50 5.14
N GLU A 139 -2.70 3.27 6.08
CA GLU A 139 -3.02 2.72 7.41
C GLU A 139 -4.26 3.37 8.02
N SER A 140 -5.14 2.54 8.60
CA SER A 140 -6.42 2.97 9.19
C SER A 140 -7.40 3.66 8.21
N ASN A 141 -7.15 3.65 6.90
CA ASN A 141 -8.07 4.12 5.86
C ASN A 141 -8.62 2.93 5.06
N ARG A 142 -9.92 2.99 4.72
CA ARG A 142 -10.61 1.96 3.92
C ARG A 142 -10.63 2.26 2.41
N LEU A 143 -10.26 3.48 2.02
CA LEU A 143 -10.27 3.88 0.61
C LEU A 143 -9.12 3.22 -0.13
N VAL A 144 -9.47 2.31 -1.05
CA VAL A 144 -8.52 1.66 -1.95
C VAL A 144 -8.23 2.54 -3.16
N HIS A 145 -6.95 2.86 -3.34
CA HIS A 145 -6.43 3.65 -4.45
C HIS A 145 -5.79 2.75 -5.52
N THR A 146 -5.85 3.19 -6.76
CA THR A 146 -5.11 2.58 -7.88
C THR A 146 -3.88 3.42 -8.18
N ALA A 147 -2.71 2.79 -8.14
CA ALA A 147 -1.45 3.45 -8.40
C ALA A 147 -1.40 3.95 -9.86
N GLY A 148 -0.91 5.18 -10.07
CA GLY A 148 -0.95 5.86 -11.37
C GLY A 148 -2.29 6.49 -11.74
N ARG A 149 -3.37 6.28 -10.97
CA ARG A 149 -4.66 6.98 -11.15
C ARG A 149 -4.99 7.92 -10.00
N SER A 150 -4.60 7.55 -8.78
CA SER A 150 -4.77 8.39 -7.59
C SER A 150 -3.51 9.19 -7.31
N ARG A 151 -3.66 10.50 -7.09
CA ARG A 151 -2.59 11.36 -6.56
C ARG A 151 -2.46 11.15 -5.05
N PHE A 152 -1.28 10.73 -4.61
CA PHE A 152 -0.97 10.61 -3.19
C PHE A 152 -0.88 11.99 -2.54
N ARG A 153 -1.40 12.13 -1.31
CA ARG A 153 -1.29 13.37 -0.52
C ARG A 153 -0.50 13.10 0.75
N GLU A 154 0.60 13.83 0.94
CA GLU A 154 1.43 13.74 2.16
C GLU A 154 0.61 13.91 3.46
N LYS A 155 -0.42 14.75 3.41
CA LYS A 155 -1.38 14.94 4.52
C LYS A 155 -1.94 13.61 5.06
N TRP A 156 -2.14 12.60 4.21
CA TRP A 156 -2.64 11.31 4.65
C TRP A 156 -1.71 10.62 5.65
N LEU A 157 -0.38 10.71 5.47
CA LEU A 157 0.59 10.19 6.43
C LEU A 157 0.58 10.99 7.73
N ALA A 158 0.56 12.32 7.62
CA ALA A 158 0.55 13.23 8.77
C ALA A 158 -0.70 13.04 9.63
N ASP A 159 -1.87 12.85 9.02
CA ASP A 159 -3.13 12.64 9.71
C ASP A 159 -3.14 11.29 10.46
N VAL A 160 -2.55 10.22 9.91
CA VAL A 160 -2.37 8.94 10.61
C VAL A 160 -1.51 9.11 11.86
N ILE A 161 -0.32 9.70 11.72
CA ILE A 161 0.60 9.91 12.86
C ILE A 161 -0.07 10.77 13.95
N ARG A 162 -0.73 11.85 13.55
CA ARG A 162 -1.43 12.75 14.46
C ARG A 162 -2.56 12.02 15.21
N SER A 163 -3.36 11.23 14.50
CA SER A 163 -4.49 10.50 15.09
C SER A 163 -4.00 9.50 16.13
N LYS A 164 -2.93 8.75 15.84
CA LYS A 164 -2.30 7.84 16.82
C LYS A 164 -1.78 8.59 18.04
N ALA A 165 -1.14 9.74 17.84
CA ALA A 165 -0.61 10.54 18.95
C ALA A 165 -1.73 11.06 19.87
N LEU A 166 -2.86 11.49 19.31
CA LEU A 166 -4.03 11.91 20.08
C LEU A 166 -4.62 10.75 20.89
N LEU A 167 -4.78 9.56 20.28
CA LEU A 167 -5.29 8.38 20.96
C LEU A 167 -4.37 7.93 22.10
N ARG A 168 -3.05 7.95 21.91
CA ARG A 168 -2.09 7.63 22.98
C ARG A 168 -2.28 8.56 24.18
N ARG A 169 -2.33 9.88 23.94
CA ARG A 169 -2.54 10.87 25.01
C ARG A 169 -3.87 10.70 25.74
N ALA A 170 -4.92 10.27 25.05
CA ALA A 170 -6.22 10.04 25.65
C ALA A 170 -6.28 8.79 26.54
N VAL A 171 -5.39 7.82 26.32
CA VAL A 171 -5.27 6.59 27.14
C VAL A 171 -4.32 6.80 28.33
N ASP A 172 -3.35 7.71 28.21
CA ASP A 172 -2.40 8.07 29.27
C ASP A 172 -3.00 9.06 30.31
N LEU A 173 -4.26 9.49 30.14
CA LEU A 173 -5.06 10.29 31.09
C LEU A 173 -5.97 9.39 31.93
#